data_AF-A0A376RH89-F1
#
_entry.id   AF-A0A376RH89-F1
#
_cell.length_a   1.000
_cell.length_b   1.000
_cell.length_c   1.000
_cell.angle_alpha   90.00
_cell.angle_beta   90.00
_cell.angle_gamma   90.00
#
_symmetry.space_group_name_H-M   'P 1'
#
loop_
_entity.id
_entity.type
_entity.pdbx_description
1 polymer ?
#
loop_
_entity_poly.entity_id
_entity_poly.type
_entity_poly.pdbx_seq_one_letter_code
_entity_poly.pdbx_strand_id
1 'polypeptide(L)'
;MFEIHPVKKVSVVIPVYNEQESLPELIRRTTTACESLGKEYEILLIDDGSSDNSAHMLVEASQAENSHIVSILLNRNYGQHSAIMAGFSHVTGDLIITLDADLQNPPEEIPRLVAKADEGYDVVGTVRQKPPGQLVS
;
A
#
# COMPACT_ATOMS: atom_id res chain seq x y z
N MET A 1 -7.69 -13.28 -28.10
CA MET A 1 -7.43 -14.08 -26.88
C MET A 1 -6.64 -13.18 -25.98
N PHE A 2 -7.14 -12.84 -24.78
CA PHE A 2 -6.36 -12.04 -23.83
C PHE A 2 -5.30 -12.96 -23.23
N GLU A 3 -4.02 -12.61 -23.41
CA GLU A 3 -2.93 -13.32 -22.75
C GLU A 3 -2.91 -12.89 -21.29
N ILE A 4 -3.05 -13.86 -20.38
CA ILE A 4 -2.88 -13.63 -18.95
C ILE A 4 -1.38 -13.52 -18.71
N HIS A 5 -0.90 -12.32 -18.40
CA HIS A 5 0.47 -12.12 -17.98
C HIS A 5 0.55 -12.27 -16.46
N PRO A 6 1.42 -13.15 -15.93
CA PRO A 6 1.60 -13.29 -14.50
C PRO A 6 2.19 -12.00 -13.92
N VAL A 7 1.76 -11.60 -12.72
CA VAL A 7 2.26 -10.41 -12.03
C VAL A 7 3.73 -10.63 -11.68
N LYS A 8 4.63 -9.78 -12.18
CA LYS A 8 6.07 -9.87 -11.89
C LYS A 8 6.50 -8.92 -10.79
N LYS A 9 5.92 -7.72 -10.77
CA LYS A 9 6.20 -6.69 -9.77
C LYS A 9 4.91 -6.11 -9.16
N VAL A 10 4.89 -5.93 -7.84
CA VAL A 10 3.76 -5.35 -7.09
C VAL A 10 4.13 -3.97 -6.54
N SER A 11 3.30 -2.97 -6.81
CA SER A 11 3.43 -1.63 -6.22
C SER A 11 2.35 -1.43 -5.18
N VAL A 12 2.73 -1.27 -3.90
CA VAL A 12 1.80 -0.93 -2.82
C VAL A 12 1.81 0.58 -2.61
N VAL A 13 0.65 1.23 -2.72
CA VAL A 13 0.50 2.68 -2.66
C VAL A 13 -0.26 3.05 -1.39
N ILE A 14 0.40 3.77 -0.48
CA ILE A 14 -0.13 4.10 0.84
C ILE A 14 -0.08 5.62 1.05
N PRO A 15 -1.23 6.31 1.04
CA PRO A 15 -1.30 7.70 1.48
C PRO A 15 -1.14 7.78 3.01
N VAL A 16 -0.36 8.75 3.47
CA VAL A 16 0.03 8.96 4.87
C VAL A 16 -0.26 10.41 5.24
N TYR A 17 -0.98 10.65 6.34
CA TYR A 17 -1.22 11.98 6.87
C TYR A 17 -1.31 11.95 8.40
N ASN A 18 -0.28 12.49 9.07
CA ASN A 18 -0.17 12.53 10.54
C ASN A 18 -0.28 11.15 11.22
N GLU A 19 0.54 10.19 10.78
CA GLU A 19 0.50 8.78 11.21
C GLU A 19 1.82 8.32 11.87
N GLN A 20 2.58 9.24 12.46
CA GLN A 20 3.93 8.94 12.99
C GLN A 20 3.97 7.76 13.99
N GLU A 21 2.88 7.50 14.71
CA GLU A 21 2.78 6.44 15.72
C GLU A 21 2.56 5.04 15.10
N SER A 22 1.74 4.97 14.04
CA SER A 22 1.37 3.72 13.37
C SER A 22 2.39 3.32 12.28
N LEU A 23 3.10 4.31 11.74
CA LEU A 23 3.97 4.18 10.58
C LEU A 23 5.09 3.11 10.72
N PRO A 24 5.80 2.96 11.85
CA PRO A 24 6.81 1.91 12.00
C PRO A 24 6.22 0.50 11.84
N GLU A 25 5.04 0.26 12.41
CA GLU A 25 4.37 -1.03 12.34
C GLU A 25 3.74 -1.27 10.96
N LEU A 26 3.19 -0.22 10.34
CA LEU A 26 2.71 -0.26 8.95
C LEU A 26 3.82 -0.66 7.98
N ILE A 27 4.98 -0.01 8.06
CA ILE A 27 6.12 -0.32 7.21
C ILE A 27 6.56 -1.77 7.44
N ARG A 28 6.77 -2.17 8.71
CA ARG A 28 7.21 -3.52 9.05
C ARG A 28 6.26 -4.59 8.50
N ARG A 29 4.96 -4.47 8.77
CA ARG A 29 3.95 -5.45 8.34
C ARG A 29 3.80 -5.49 6.82
N THR A 30 3.81 -4.34 6.16
CA THR A 30 3.70 -4.25 4.69
C THR A 30 4.92 -4.86 4.02
N THR A 31 6.13 -4.56 4.49
CA THR A 31 7.37 -5.17 3.98
C THR A 31 7.33 -6.69 4.14
N THR A 32 7.01 -7.20 5.34
CA THR A 32 6.90 -8.66 5.56
C THR A 32 5.88 -9.32 4.63
N ALA A 33 4.72 -8.69 4.43
CA ALA A 33 3.71 -9.21 3.52
C ALA A 33 4.22 -9.24 2.06
N CYS A 34 4.93 -8.21 1.62
CA CYS A 34 5.49 -8.14 0.26
C CYS A 34 6.66 -9.10 0.04
N GLU A 35 7.55 -9.28 1.02
CA GLU A 35 8.65 -10.26 0.95
C GLU A 35 8.14 -11.68 0.77
N SER A 36 6.99 -12.01 1.37
CA SER A 36 6.37 -13.34 1.26
C SER A 36 5.86 -13.68 -0.14
N LEU A 37 5.76 -12.69 -1.05
CA LEU A 37 5.26 -12.90 -2.41
C LEU A 37 6.24 -13.67 -3.30
N GLY A 38 7.55 -13.63 -3.00
CA GLY A 38 8.58 -14.15 -3.89
C GLY A 38 8.63 -13.45 -5.26
N LYS A 39 8.16 -12.20 -5.32
CA LYS A 39 8.07 -11.34 -6.51
C LYS A 39 8.80 -10.02 -6.22
N GLU A 40 9.13 -9.27 -7.27
CA GLU A 40 9.61 -7.89 -7.07
C GLU A 40 8.51 -7.04 -6.45
N TYR A 41 8.87 -6.10 -5.60
CA TYR A 41 7.91 -5.19 -4.99
C TYR A 41 8.50 -3.81 -4.71
N GLU A 42 7.62 -2.85 -4.54
CA GLU A 42 7.91 -1.52 -4.03
C GLU A 42 6.75 -1.02 -3.19
N ILE A 43 7.06 -0.20 -2.18
CA ILE A 43 6.08 0.41 -1.27
C ILE A 43 6.20 1.92 -1.43
N LEU A 44 5.20 2.53 -2.05
CA LEU A 44 5.11 3.97 -2.24
C LEU A 44 4.35 4.55 -1.04
N LEU A 45 5.06 5.28 -0.19
CA LEU A 45 4.49 6.03 0.92
C LEU A 45 4.34 7.49 0.51
N ILE A 46 3.11 7.99 0.41
CA ILE A 46 2.83 9.37 -0.01
C ILE A 46 2.42 10.20 1.20
N ASP A 47 3.32 11.09 1.65
CA ASP A 47 2.98 12.10 2.65
C ASP A 47 2.05 13.15 2.03
N ASP A 48 0.82 13.26 2.53
CA ASP A 48 -0.17 14.24 2.10
C ASP A 48 -0.08 15.53 2.94
N GLY A 49 1.14 16.07 3.07
CA GLY A 49 1.42 17.31 3.80
C GLY A 49 1.23 17.18 5.30
N SER A 50 1.84 16.17 5.92
CA SER A 50 1.78 15.98 7.37
C SER A 50 2.45 17.13 8.12
N SER A 51 1.95 17.39 9.32
CA SER A 51 2.48 18.39 10.26
C SER A 51 3.28 17.78 11.42
N ASP A 52 3.24 16.46 11.54
CA ASP A 52 3.98 15.69 12.53
C ASP A 52 5.30 15.13 11.95
N ASN A 53 5.89 14.10 12.57
CA ASN A 53 7.15 13.52 12.11
C ASN A 53 7.01 12.54 10.92
N SER A 54 5.81 12.31 10.39
CA SER A 54 5.56 11.28 9.35
C SER A 54 6.44 11.47 8.11
N ALA A 55 6.52 12.69 7.57
CA ALA A 55 7.29 13.00 6.37
C ALA A 55 8.78 12.65 6.54
N HIS A 56 9.35 12.95 7.72
CA HIS A 56 10.74 12.61 8.03
C HIS A 56 10.96 11.10 8.08
N MET A 57 10.07 10.38 8.76
CA MET A 57 10.13 8.92 8.88
C MET A 57 10.01 8.22 7.52
N LEU A 58 9.18 8.75 6.62
CA LEU A 58 9.09 8.28 5.23
C LEU A 58 10.42 8.41 4.48
N VAL A 59 11.09 9.55 4.62
CA VAL A 59 12.40 9.77 4.01
C VAL A 59 13.43 8.81 4.59
N GLU A 60 13.52 8.69 5.91
CA GLU A 60 14.43 7.75 6.58
C GLU A 60 14.22 6.31 6.10
N ALA A 61 12.96 5.87 6.04
CA ALA A 61 12.61 4.53 5.58
C ALA A 61 13.03 4.29 4.11
N SER A 62 12.90 5.30 3.24
CA SER A 62 13.34 5.22 1.83
C SER A 62 14.86 5.21 1.65
N GLN A 63 15.63 5.75 2.61
CA GLN A 63 17.09 5.80 2.54
C GLN A 63 17.78 4.62 3.25
N ALA A 64 17.01 3.74 3.90
CA ALA A 64 17.55 2.54 4.53
C ALA A 64 18.22 1.62 3.51
N GLU A 65 19.25 0.89 3.94
CA GLU A 65 19.94 -0.08 3.09
C GLU A 65 18.97 -1.18 2.62
N ASN A 66 19.02 -1.52 1.33
CA ASN A 66 18.09 -2.47 0.69
C ASN A 66 16.60 -2.09 0.83
N SER A 67 16.30 -0.79 1.01
CA SER A 67 14.92 -0.34 1.06
C SER A 67 14.21 -0.50 -0.27
N HIS A 68 12.99 -1.04 -0.21
CA HIS A 68 12.03 -1.10 -1.32
C HIS A 68 10.99 0.03 -1.22
N ILE A 69 11.25 1.03 -0.39
CA ILE A 69 10.32 2.13 -0.10
C ILE A 69 10.64 3.34 -0.98
N VAL A 70 9.61 3.88 -1.62
CA VAL A 70 9.65 5.15 -2.33
C VAL A 70 8.84 6.15 -1.52
N SER A 71 9.49 7.20 -1.01
CA SER A 71 8.81 8.29 -0.32
C SER A 71 8.44 9.39 -1.31
N ILE A 72 7.18 9.85 -1.27
CA ILE A 72 6.67 10.97 -2.07
C ILE A 72 6.09 11.99 -1.11
N LEU A 73 6.58 13.23 -1.16
CA LEU A 73 6.15 14.29 -0.25
C LEU A 73 5.34 15.35 -0.99
N LEU A 74 4.08 15.51 -0.63
CA LEU A 74 3.24 16.60 -1.13
C LEU A 74 3.47 17.87 -0.31
N ASN A 75 3.45 19.02 -0.99
CA ASN A 75 3.79 20.31 -0.36
C ASN A 75 2.68 20.89 0.55
N ARG A 76 1.51 20.26 0.58
CA ARG A 76 0.37 20.52 1.48
C ARG A 76 -0.61 19.36 1.36
N ASN A 77 -1.59 19.32 2.26
CA ASN A 77 -2.68 18.35 2.19
C ASN A 77 -3.62 18.66 1.01
N TYR A 78 -3.75 17.69 0.10
CA TYR A 78 -4.68 17.69 -1.02
C TYR A 78 -5.79 16.64 -0.89
N GLY A 79 -5.69 15.76 0.10
CA GLY A 79 -6.61 14.67 0.37
C GLY A 79 -6.14 13.35 -0.26
N GLN A 80 -6.66 12.25 0.31
CA GLN A 80 -6.29 10.88 0.00
C GLN A 80 -6.29 10.55 -1.51
N HIS A 81 -7.31 10.99 -2.25
CA HIS A 81 -7.38 10.71 -3.69
C HIS A 81 -6.21 11.34 -4.45
N SER A 82 -5.85 12.58 -4.14
CA SER A 82 -4.72 13.27 -4.75
C SER A 82 -3.39 12.61 -4.39
N ALA A 83 -3.23 12.15 -3.15
CA ALA A 83 -2.06 11.39 -2.71
C ALA A 83 -1.92 10.06 -3.48
N ILE A 84 -3.01 9.32 -3.65
CA ILE A 84 -3.00 8.08 -4.45
C ILE A 84 -2.64 8.36 -5.91
N MET A 85 -3.20 9.39 -6.53
CA MET A 85 -2.87 9.76 -7.92
C MET A 85 -1.41 10.18 -8.10
N ALA A 86 -0.84 10.89 -7.11
CA ALA A 86 0.58 11.20 -7.10
C ALA A 86 1.44 9.92 -7.03
N GLY A 87 1.03 8.97 -6.18
CA GLY A 87 1.63 7.63 -6.11
C GLY A 87 1.58 6.90 -7.46
N PHE A 88 0.42 6.88 -8.12
CA PHE A 88 0.24 6.20 -9.41
C PHE A 88 1.12 6.74 -10.53
N SER A 89 1.58 7.98 -10.45
CA SER A 89 2.51 8.54 -11.43
C SER A 89 3.94 8.00 -11.29
N HIS A 90 4.24 7.30 -10.19
CA HIS A 90 5.57 6.79 -9.84
C HIS A 90 5.63 5.26 -9.75
N VAL A 91 4.48 4.56 -9.81
CA VAL A 91 4.44 3.10 -9.77
C VAL A 91 5.12 2.50 -11.00
N THR A 92 5.80 1.39 -10.79
CA THR A 92 6.47 0.63 -11.86
C THR A 92 6.07 -0.85 -11.88
N GLY A 93 5.24 -1.29 -10.94
CA GLY A 93 4.71 -2.64 -10.86
C GLY A 93 3.56 -2.90 -11.84
N ASP A 94 3.37 -4.18 -12.18
CA ASP A 94 2.30 -4.64 -13.06
C ASP A 94 0.95 -4.67 -12.32
N LEU A 95 0.99 -4.82 -10.99
CA LEU A 95 -0.16 -4.80 -10.10
C LEU A 95 0.00 -3.69 -9.08
N ILE A 96 -1.02 -2.84 -8.96
CA ILE A 96 -1.08 -1.78 -7.96
C ILE A 96 -2.07 -2.19 -6.87
N ILE A 97 -1.62 -2.11 -5.61
CA ILE A 97 -2.48 -2.31 -4.44
C ILE A 97 -2.51 -1.01 -3.66
N THR A 98 -3.69 -0.43 -3.45
CA THR A 98 -3.87 0.71 -2.56
C THR A 98 -4.18 0.22 -1.15
N LEU A 99 -3.52 0.80 -0.15
CA LEU A 99 -3.72 0.46 1.26
C LEU A 99 -3.73 1.74 2.11
N ASP A 100 -4.58 1.80 3.13
CA ASP A 100 -4.64 2.94 4.06
C ASP A 100 -3.64 2.79 5.21
N ALA A 101 -3.16 3.93 5.74
CA ALA A 101 -2.17 3.95 6.82
C ALA A 101 -2.71 3.58 8.21
N ASP A 102 -4.03 3.51 8.38
CA ASP A 102 -4.71 3.33 9.68
C ASP A 102 -4.69 1.89 10.24
N LEU A 103 -4.04 0.95 9.52
CA LEU A 103 -3.94 -0.48 9.84
C LEU A 103 -5.28 -1.24 10.00
N GLN A 104 -6.41 -0.63 9.63
CA GLN A 104 -7.71 -1.30 9.66
C GLN A 104 -7.80 -2.37 8.57
N ASN A 105 -7.13 -2.13 7.45
CA ASN A 105 -6.91 -3.12 6.40
C ASN A 105 -5.54 -3.78 6.66
N PRO A 106 -5.50 -5.07 7.03
CA PRO A 106 -4.24 -5.74 7.37
C PRO A 106 -3.37 -5.92 6.10
N PRO A 107 -2.09 -5.49 6.11
CA PRO A 107 -1.17 -5.75 5.00
C PRO A 107 -1.00 -7.24 4.68
N GLU A 108 -1.28 -8.14 5.62
CA GLU A 108 -1.23 -9.59 5.45
C GLU A 108 -2.23 -10.14 4.41
N GLU A 109 -3.18 -9.32 3.96
CA GLU A 109 -4.08 -9.68 2.86
C GLU A 109 -3.45 -9.49 1.47
N ILE A 110 -2.32 -8.78 1.36
CA ILE A 110 -1.60 -8.52 0.10
C ILE A 110 -1.34 -9.83 -0.68
N PRO A 111 -0.76 -10.90 -0.09
CA PRO A 111 -0.56 -12.17 -0.81
C PRO A 111 -1.83 -12.77 -1.40
N ARG A 112 -2.97 -12.64 -0.69
CA ARG A 112 -4.26 -13.15 -1.17
C ARG A 112 -4.77 -12.33 -2.36
N LEU A 113 -4.58 -11.02 -2.33
CA LEU A 113 -4.92 -10.12 -3.44
C LEU A 113 -4.08 -10.43 -4.69
N VAL A 114 -2.77 -10.60 -4.52
CA VAL A 114 -1.85 -10.94 -5.61
C VAL A 114 -2.20 -12.30 -6.22
N ALA A 115 -2.46 -13.32 -5.39
CA ALA A 115 -2.85 -14.64 -5.87
C ALA A 115 -4.15 -14.60 -6.70
N LYS A 116 -5.09 -13.73 -6.33
CA LYS A 116 -6.30 -13.49 -7.12
C LYS A 116 -6.01 -12.74 -8.42
N ALA A 117 -5.16 -11.73 -8.41
CA ALA A 117 -4.76 -11.04 -9.64
C ALA A 117 -4.06 -12.00 -10.63
N ASP A 118 -3.23 -12.92 -10.15
CA ASP A 118 -2.58 -13.96 -10.96
C ASP A 118 -3.58 -14.94 -11.63
N GLU A 119 -4.85 -15.01 -11.18
CA GLU A 119 -5.92 -15.74 -11.89
C GLU A 119 -6.42 -14.99 -13.15
N GLY A 120 -5.96 -13.77 -13.40
CA GLY A 120 -6.28 -12.97 -14.59
C GLY A 120 -7.40 -11.94 -14.39
N TYR A 121 -7.68 -11.54 -13.14
CA TYR A 121 -8.66 -10.48 -12.86
C TYR A 121 -8.03 -9.09 -12.96
N ASP A 122 -8.70 -8.17 -13.67
CA ASP A 122 -8.23 -6.78 -13.82
C ASP A 122 -8.39 -5.95 -12.53
N VAL A 123 -9.38 -6.28 -11.69
CA VAL A 123 -9.68 -5.57 -10.44
C VAL A 123 -10.01 -6.58 -9.34
N VAL A 124 -9.33 -6.48 -8.20
CA VAL A 124 -9.55 -7.30 -7.01
C VAL A 124 -9.81 -6.39 -5.82
N GLY A 125 -10.88 -6.65 -5.08
CA GLY A 125 -11.22 -5.91 -3.86
C GLY A 125 -11.52 -6.84 -2.69
N THR A 126 -11.28 -6.36 -1.47
CA THR A 126 -11.74 -7.03 -0.25
C THR A 126 -13.08 -6.45 0.19
N VAL A 127 -13.93 -7.30 0.77
CA VAL A 127 -15.18 -6.87 1.39
C VAL A 127 -15.22 -7.33 2.83
N ARG A 128 -15.62 -6.44 3.74
CA ARG A 128 -15.86 -6.81 5.14
C ARG A 128 -17.12 -7.67 5.20
N GLN A 129 -16.96 -8.96 5.48
CA GLN A 129 -18.10 -9.81 5.82
C GLN A 129 -18.42 -9.61 7.31
N LYS A 130 -19.59 -9.05 7.62
CA LYS A 130 -20.13 -9.15 8.98
C LYS A 130 -20.40 -10.63 9.26
N PRO A 131 -19.99 -11.17 10.42
CA PRO A 131 -20.42 -12.51 10.80
C PRO A 131 -21.95 -12.58 10.79
N PRO A 132 -22.57 -13.65 10.27
CA PRO A 132 -24.01 -13.80 10.34
C PRO A 132 -24.43 -13.84 11.81
N GLY A 133 -25.19 -12.84 12.27
CA GLY A 133 -25.75 -12.82 13.63
C GLY A 133 -25.83 -11.47 14.36
N GLN A 134 -25.29 -10.36 13.85
CA GLN A 134 -25.53 -9.06 14.48
C GLN A 134 -26.85 -8.45 13.99
N LEU A 135 -27.92 -8.72 14.75
CA LEU A 135 -29.14 -7.91 14.74
C LEU A 135 -28.76 -6.48 15.16
N VAL A 136 -29.03 -5.52 14.28
CA VAL A 136 -29.05 -4.10 14.62
C VAL A 136 -30.31 -3.84 15.46
N SER A 137 -30.12 -3.37 16.69
CA SER A 137 -31.18 -2.73 17.49
C SER A 137 -31.27 -1.25 17.16
#